data_AF-A0A4Q5X8K6-F1
#
_entry.id   AF-A0A4Q5X8K6-F1
#
_cell.length_a   1.000
_cell.length_b   1.000
_cell.length_c   1.000
_cell.angle_alpha   90.00
_cell.angle_beta   90.00
_cell.angle_gamma   90.00
#
_symmetry.space_group_name_H-M   'P 1'
#
loop_
_entity.id
_entity.type
_entity.pdbx_description
1 polymer ?
#
loop_
_entity_poly.entity_id
_entity_poly.type
_entity_poly.pdbx_seq_one_letter_code
_entity_poly.pdbx_strand_id
1 'polypeptide(L)'
;MTKQQTPSAVAIPQQTALAERRQIQAWTDPDWQRLWLTLDHMPWRTLALVPGGVGGPPDLTLTLAVTLSRTGMSHVGAPILVADGTQVPLNQLNAFLADVRACCEGGERVIVALSAVSESPTTAAMAKAADAAVMCIMLGRMRSSDAKHTVKAIGAAKFLGSVIIRPDGTPAK
;
A
#
# COMPACT_ATOMS: atom_id res chain seq x y z
N MET A 1 73.28 -20.08 -1.22
CA MET A 1 72.15 -19.27 -0.70
C MET A 1 70.87 -20.08 -0.93
N THR A 2 70.48 -20.94 0.02
CA THR A 2 69.38 -20.76 1.01
C THR A 2 67.99 -20.86 0.34
N LYS A 3 67.29 -22.02 0.38
CA LYS A 3 66.14 -22.33 1.30
C LYS A 3 65.06 -21.22 1.27
N GLN A 4 63.74 -21.42 1.05
CA GLN A 4 62.82 -22.39 1.66
C GLN A 4 61.35 -22.15 1.20
N GLN A 5 60.56 -23.24 1.18
CA GLN A 5 59.17 -23.43 1.66
C GLN A 5 58.00 -22.46 1.32
N THR A 6 56.95 -23.06 0.73
CA THR A 6 55.51 -22.69 0.79
C THR A 6 54.97 -22.73 2.25
N PRO A 7 53.88 -22.01 2.61
CA PRO A 7 52.53 -22.54 2.33
C PRO A 7 51.41 -21.53 2.02
N SER A 8 50.36 -22.09 1.44
CA SER A 8 48.95 -21.69 1.39
C SER A 8 48.50 -20.44 2.16
N ALA A 9 47.80 -19.56 1.45
CA ALA A 9 46.56 -18.98 1.95
C ALA A 9 45.45 -19.29 0.93
N VAL A 10 44.60 -20.25 1.29
CA VAL A 10 43.29 -20.41 0.65
C VAL A 10 42.54 -19.12 0.92
N ALA A 11 42.39 -18.27 -0.10
CA ALA A 11 41.38 -17.23 -0.05
C ALA A 11 40.02 -17.92 -0.20
N ILE A 12 39.40 -18.17 0.95
CA ILE A 12 37.99 -18.52 1.10
C ILE A 12 37.18 -17.54 0.22
N PRO A 13 36.19 -18.01 -0.55
CA PRO A 13 35.38 -17.11 -1.36
C PRO A 13 34.66 -16.15 -0.40
N GLN A 14 35.07 -14.88 -0.40
CA GLN A 14 34.25 -13.82 0.19
C GLN A 14 33.06 -13.64 -0.73
N GLN A 15 32.08 -14.52 -0.51
CA GLN A 15 30.65 -14.27 -0.57
C GLN A 15 30.37 -12.79 -0.87
N THR A 16 30.18 -12.49 -2.15
CA THR A 16 29.46 -11.31 -2.65
C THR A 16 27.97 -11.40 -2.29
N ALA A 17 27.66 -11.94 -1.10
CA ALA A 17 26.34 -12.18 -0.52
C ALA A 17 25.65 -10.88 -0.07
N LEU A 18 26.21 -9.70 -0.34
CA LEU A 18 25.59 -8.43 0.02
C LEU A 18 24.94 -7.69 -1.16
N ALA A 19 25.29 -8.03 -2.40
CA ALA A 19 24.64 -7.47 -3.59
C ALA A 19 23.30 -8.17 -3.90
N GLU A 20 23.15 -9.41 -3.43
CA GLU A 20 21.89 -10.16 -3.41
C GLU A 20 21.06 -9.83 -2.17
N ARG A 21 20.83 -8.54 -1.86
CA ARG A 21 19.53 -8.19 -1.28
C ARG A 21 18.51 -8.47 -2.36
N ARG A 22 18.17 -9.76 -2.50
CA ARG A 22 17.07 -10.27 -3.31
C ARG A 22 15.96 -9.26 -3.22
N GLN A 23 15.43 -8.85 -4.36
CA GLN A 23 14.10 -8.28 -4.43
C GLN A 23 13.16 -9.31 -3.79
N ILE A 24 13.05 -9.29 -2.46
CA ILE A 24 11.94 -9.88 -1.73
C ILE A 24 10.78 -9.11 -2.31
N GLN A 25 10.04 -9.80 -3.17
CA GLN A 25 8.82 -9.27 -3.76
C GLN A 25 8.01 -8.69 -2.61
N ALA A 26 7.77 -7.37 -2.57
CA ALA A 26 7.28 -6.70 -1.35
C ALA A 26 6.01 -7.36 -0.78
N TRP A 27 5.19 -7.99 -1.63
CA TRP A 27 3.99 -8.74 -1.26
C TRP A 27 4.21 -10.08 -0.53
N THR A 28 5.45 -10.58 -0.44
CA THR A 28 5.81 -11.77 0.36
C THR A 28 6.33 -11.39 1.75
N ASP A 29 6.45 -10.10 2.06
CA ASP A 29 6.85 -9.62 3.37
C ASP A 29 5.78 -9.99 4.43
N PRO A 30 6.16 -10.55 5.59
CA PRO A 30 5.22 -10.88 6.66
C PRO A 30 4.38 -9.70 7.16
N ASP A 31 4.89 -8.47 7.14
CA ASP A 31 4.14 -7.28 7.56
C ASP A 31 3.00 -6.98 6.56
N TRP A 32 3.22 -7.19 5.27
CA TRP A 32 2.18 -7.10 4.24
C TRP A 32 1.12 -8.20 4.38
N GLN A 33 1.54 -9.43 4.65
CA GLN A 33 0.61 -10.55 4.87
C GLN A 33 -0.27 -10.33 6.11
N ARG A 34 0.30 -9.83 7.21
CA ARG A 34 -0.47 -9.48 8.42
C ARG A 34 -1.48 -8.36 8.15
N LEU A 35 -1.07 -7.32 7.41
CA LEU A 35 -1.97 -6.25 7.01
C LEU A 35 -3.13 -6.80 6.18
N TRP A 36 -2.84 -7.65 5.18
CA TRP A 36 -3.87 -8.29 4.36
C TRP A 36 -4.86 -9.09 5.22
N LEU A 37 -4.37 -10.01 6.06
CA LEU A 37 -5.24 -10.84 6.90
C LEU A 37 -6.14 -10.00 7.83
N THR A 38 -5.59 -8.93 8.40
CA THR A 38 -6.35 -7.99 9.24
C THR A 38 -7.50 -7.35 8.45
N LEU A 39 -7.25 -6.96 7.21
CA LEU A 39 -8.26 -6.34 6.35
C LEU A 39 -9.27 -7.37 5.81
N ASP A 40 -8.82 -8.58 5.49
CA ASP A 40 -9.65 -9.66 4.93
C ASP A 40 -10.72 -10.16 5.91
N HIS A 41 -10.47 -10.06 7.22
CA HIS A 41 -11.46 -10.37 8.26
C HIS A 41 -12.66 -9.40 8.30
N MET A 42 -12.60 -8.28 7.58
CA MET A 42 -13.66 -7.28 7.55
C MET A 42 -14.51 -7.40 6.27
N PRO A 43 -15.83 -7.17 6.31
CA PRO A 43 -16.71 -7.38 5.16
C PRO A 43 -16.67 -6.19 4.18
N TRP A 44 -15.67 -6.16 3.29
CA TRP A 44 -15.58 -5.15 2.22
C TRP A 44 -15.47 -5.79 0.83
N ARG A 45 -16.01 -5.10 -0.17
CA ARG A 45 -15.75 -5.34 -1.60
C ARG A 45 -14.91 -4.22 -2.21
N THR A 46 -15.07 -3.01 -1.70
CA THR A 46 -14.28 -1.82 -2.07
C THR A 46 -13.53 -1.26 -0.88
N LEU A 47 -12.20 -1.17 -1.00
CA LEU A 47 -11.33 -0.63 0.03
C LEU A 47 -10.57 0.60 -0.47
N ALA A 48 -10.82 1.76 0.12
CA ALA A 48 -10.10 2.98 -0.19
C ALA A 48 -8.80 3.08 0.62
N LEU A 49 -7.66 3.29 -0.05
CA LEU A 49 -6.40 3.69 0.59
C LEU A 49 -6.27 5.20 0.49
N VAL A 50 -6.24 5.88 1.65
CA VAL A 50 -6.22 7.34 1.74
C VAL A 50 -4.97 7.78 2.50
N PRO A 51 -4.12 8.67 1.98
CA PRO A 51 -2.99 9.15 2.76
C PRO A 51 -3.50 10.04 3.89
N GLY A 52 -2.84 10.00 5.06
CA GLY A 52 -3.22 10.86 6.19
C GLY A 52 -3.07 12.34 5.88
N GLY A 53 -2.18 12.69 4.97
CA GLY A 53 -1.96 14.04 4.49
C GLY A 53 -0.86 14.06 3.43
N VAL A 54 -0.36 15.25 3.13
CA VAL A 54 0.78 15.42 2.22
C VAL A 54 2.11 15.03 2.90
N GLY A 55 3.16 14.86 2.10
CA GLY A 55 4.54 14.67 2.59
C GLY A 55 5.15 13.29 2.28
N GLY A 56 4.34 12.32 1.84
CA GLY A 56 4.82 11.08 1.24
C GLY A 56 5.05 11.21 -0.27
N PRO A 57 5.56 10.14 -0.93
CA PRO A 57 5.61 10.04 -2.39
C PRO A 57 4.23 10.23 -3.03
N PRO A 58 4.13 10.87 -4.21
CA PRO A 58 2.85 11.07 -4.89
C PRO A 58 2.09 9.78 -5.22
N ASP A 59 2.82 8.69 -5.43
CA ASP A 59 2.31 7.37 -5.78
C ASP A 59 2.06 6.45 -4.58
N LEU A 60 2.25 6.94 -3.34
CA LEU A 60 2.21 6.12 -2.12
C LEU A 60 1.03 5.17 -2.08
N THR A 61 -0.20 5.67 -2.16
CA THR A 61 -1.40 4.82 -2.04
C THR A 61 -1.55 3.85 -3.20
N LEU A 62 -1.08 4.20 -4.40
CA LEU A 62 -1.08 3.31 -5.55
C LEU A 62 -0.06 2.17 -5.37
N THR A 63 1.15 2.47 -4.93
CA THR A 63 2.17 1.47 -4.60
C THR A 63 1.65 0.50 -3.53
N LEU A 64 1.00 1.04 -2.49
CA LEU A 64 0.41 0.23 -1.43
C LEU A 64 -0.74 -0.64 -1.95
N ALA A 65 -1.64 -0.08 -2.79
CA ALA A 65 -2.76 -0.80 -3.37
C ALA A 65 -2.30 -1.98 -4.23
N VAL A 66 -1.31 -1.76 -5.10
CA VAL A 66 -0.73 -2.81 -5.95
C VAL A 66 -0.07 -3.90 -5.11
N THR A 67 0.68 -3.52 -4.07
CA THR A 67 1.36 -4.48 -3.20
C THR A 67 0.37 -5.30 -2.39
N LEU A 68 -0.65 -4.65 -1.84
CA LEU A 68 -1.71 -5.29 -1.07
C LEU A 68 -2.58 -6.21 -1.93
N SER A 69 -2.92 -5.79 -3.16
CA SER A 69 -3.62 -6.63 -4.14
C SER A 69 -2.84 -7.91 -4.43
N ARG A 70 -1.54 -7.80 -4.74
CA ARG A 70 -0.68 -8.98 -4.98
C ARG A 70 -0.60 -9.89 -3.76
N THR A 71 -0.51 -9.29 -2.56
CA THR A 71 -0.51 -10.04 -1.30
C THR A 71 -1.82 -10.82 -1.17
N GLY A 72 -2.96 -10.16 -1.29
CA GLY A 72 -4.27 -10.82 -1.14
C GLY A 72 -4.57 -11.87 -2.20
N MET A 73 -4.18 -11.64 -3.45
CA MET A 73 -4.32 -12.63 -4.53
C MET A 73 -3.58 -13.93 -4.21
N SER A 74 -2.42 -13.85 -3.53
CA SER A 74 -1.66 -15.04 -3.11
C SER A 74 -2.33 -15.84 -1.99
N HIS A 75 -3.27 -15.24 -1.25
CA HIS A 75 -3.96 -15.88 -0.12
C HIS A 75 -5.39 -16.31 -0.43
N VAL A 76 -6.14 -15.51 -1.20
CA VAL A 76 -7.57 -15.74 -1.49
C VAL A 76 -7.77 -16.55 -2.79
N GLY A 77 -6.78 -16.57 -3.69
CA GLY A 77 -6.88 -17.29 -4.97
C GLY A 77 -7.88 -16.67 -5.97
N ALA A 78 -8.38 -15.47 -5.68
CA ALA A 78 -9.27 -14.69 -6.55
C ALA A 78 -8.61 -13.34 -6.91
N PRO A 79 -8.94 -12.73 -8.07
CA PRO A 79 -8.44 -11.43 -8.45
C PRO A 79 -8.84 -10.33 -7.45
N ILE A 80 -7.89 -9.47 -7.11
CA ILE A 80 -8.14 -8.21 -6.39
C ILE A 80 -7.69 -7.09 -7.30
N LEU A 81 -8.65 -6.33 -7.81
CA LEU A 81 -8.39 -5.26 -8.75
C LEU A 81 -7.89 -4.02 -8.02
N VAL A 82 -7.15 -3.19 -8.76
CA VAL A 82 -6.69 -1.88 -8.28
C VAL A 82 -7.27 -0.82 -9.19
N ALA A 83 -7.93 0.17 -8.60
CA ALA A 83 -8.40 1.36 -9.30
C ALA A 83 -7.58 2.57 -8.85
N ASP A 84 -6.97 3.27 -9.81
CA ASP A 84 -6.23 4.49 -9.54
C ASP A 84 -7.18 5.70 -9.52
N GLY A 85 -7.53 6.14 -8.32
CA GLY A 85 -8.33 7.34 -8.08
C GLY A 85 -7.49 8.59 -7.81
N THR A 86 -6.16 8.52 -7.84
CA THR A 86 -5.28 9.60 -7.37
C THR A 86 -5.42 10.88 -8.18
N GLN A 87 -5.78 10.77 -9.45
CA GLN A 87 -5.89 11.87 -10.41
C GLN A 87 -7.28 11.99 -11.05
N VAL A 88 -8.32 11.39 -10.45
CA VAL A 88 -9.68 11.43 -11.02
C VAL A 88 -10.29 12.84 -10.86
N PRO A 89 -10.54 13.57 -11.96
CA PRO A 89 -11.14 14.89 -11.89
C PRO A 89 -12.63 14.81 -11.56
N LEU A 90 -13.20 15.91 -11.03
CA LEU A 90 -14.59 15.94 -10.57
C LEU A 90 -15.61 15.59 -11.66
N ASN A 91 -15.37 15.96 -12.92
CA ASN A 91 -16.24 15.65 -14.04
C ASN A 91 -16.25 14.15 -14.43
N GLN A 92 -15.25 13.37 -13.99
CA GLN A 92 -15.16 11.92 -14.24
C GLN A 92 -15.51 11.07 -13.01
N LEU A 93 -15.75 11.71 -11.85
CA LEU A 93 -16.01 11.02 -10.57
C LEU A 93 -17.12 9.97 -10.69
N ASN A 94 -18.26 10.33 -11.28
CA ASN A 94 -19.40 9.41 -11.37
C ASN A 94 -19.11 8.22 -12.29
N ALA A 95 -18.39 8.44 -13.40
CA ALA A 95 -18.01 7.37 -14.31
C ALA A 95 -17.04 6.40 -13.61
N PHE A 96 -16.01 6.94 -12.94
CA PHE A 96 -15.06 6.14 -12.17
C PHE A 96 -15.75 5.29 -11.09
N LEU A 97 -16.67 5.87 -10.33
CA LEU A 97 -17.42 5.14 -9.30
C LEU A 97 -18.33 4.06 -9.90
N ALA A 98 -18.90 4.29 -11.09
CA ALA A 98 -19.68 3.30 -11.80
C ALA A 98 -18.80 2.12 -12.25
N ASP A 99 -17.60 2.38 -12.77
CA ASP A 99 -16.65 1.34 -13.17
C ASP A 99 -16.21 0.48 -11.98
N VAL A 100 -15.87 1.11 -10.85
CA VAL A 100 -15.52 0.40 -9.61
C VAL A 100 -16.68 -0.49 -9.12
N ARG A 101 -17.93 0.01 -9.22
CA ARG A 101 -19.11 -0.76 -8.83
C ARG A 101 -19.34 -1.94 -9.77
N ALA A 102 -19.22 -1.74 -11.08
CA ALA A 102 -19.41 -2.80 -12.07
C ALA A 102 -18.42 -3.96 -11.84
N CYS A 103 -17.16 -3.66 -11.47
CA CYS A 103 -16.21 -4.68 -11.04
C CYS A 103 -16.71 -5.47 -9.81
N CYS A 104 -17.28 -4.79 -8.81
CA CYS A 104 -17.74 -5.48 -7.60
C CYS A 104 -18.99 -6.35 -7.81
N GLU A 105 -19.81 -6.03 -8.83
CA GLU A 105 -20.97 -6.82 -9.25
C GLU A 105 -20.55 -8.13 -9.93
N GLY A 106 -19.39 -8.16 -10.58
CA GLY A 106 -18.75 -9.37 -11.12
C GLY A 106 -18.24 -10.35 -10.04
N GLY A 107 -18.20 -9.89 -8.78
CA GLY A 107 -17.73 -10.67 -7.62
C GLY A 107 -16.30 -10.36 -7.19
N GLU A 108 -15.59 -9.50 -7.93
CA GLU A 108 -14.25 -9.06 -7.61
C GLU A 108 -14.22 -8.09 -6.43
N ARG A 109 -13.07 -8.05 -5.74
CA ARG A 109 -12.76 -7.00 -4.77
C ARG A 109 -11.88 -5.94 -5.42
N VAL A 110 -12.08 -4.67 -5.05
CA VAL A 110 -11.36 -3.52 -5.62
C VAL A 110 -10.69 -2.73 -4.50
N ILE A 111 -9.40 -2.45 -4.65
CA ILE A 111 -8.67 -1.50 -3.82
C ILE A 111 -8.53 -0.20 -4.61
N VAL A 112 -9.02 0.91 -4.03
CA VAL A 112 -8.99 2.23 -4.66
C VAL A 112 -7.87 3.06 -4.05
N ALA A 113 -6.86 3.41 -4.84
CA ALA A 113 -5.79 4.31 -4.41
C ALA A 113 -6.24 5.76 -4.56
N LEU A 114 -6.13 6.57 -3.50
CA LEU A 114 -6.56 7.97 -3.50
C LEU A 114 -5.41 8.92 -3.16
N SER A 115 -5.50 10.16 -3.62
CA SER A 115 -4.60 11.26 -3.24
C SER A 115 -5.06 11.91 -1.92
N ALA A 116 -4.27 12.85 -1.39
CA ALA A 116 -4.64 13.54 -0.15
C ALA A 116 -5.93 14.38 -0.34
N VAL A 117 -6.75 14.45 0.72
CA VAL A 117 -8.00 15.26 0.70
C VAL A 117 -7.74 16.75 0.46
N SER A 118 -6.52 17.22 0.78
CA SER A 118 -6.10 18.61 0.54
C SER A 118 -5.67 18.87 -0.91
N GLU A 119 -5.38 17.82 -1.68
CA GLU A 119 -4.87 17.92 -3.05
C GLU A 119 -5.92 17.57 -4.10
N SER A 120 -6.94 16.79 -3.74
CA SER A 120 -8.00 16.38 -4.65
C SER A 120 -9.39 16.57 -4.05
N PRO A 121 -10.30 17.28 -4.75
CA PRO A 121 -11.67 17.49 -4.29
C PRO A 121 -12.54 16.23 -4.38
N THR A 122 -12.10 15.20 -5.12
CA THR A 122 -12.85 13.95 -5.33
C THR A 122 -12.52 12.88 -4.29
N THR A 123 -11.37 12.98 -3.60
CA THR A 123 -10.90 12.00 -2.60
C THR A 123 -11.95 11.66 -1.56
N ALA A 124 -12.55 12.67 -0.92
CA ALA A 124 -13.51 12.44 0.15
C ALA A 124 -14.79 11.75 -0.35
N ALA A 125 -15.22 12.06 -1.58
CA ALA A 125 -16.39 11.43 -2.19
C ALA A 125 -16.11 9.96 -2.54
N MET A 126 -14.95 9.67 -3.15
CA MET A 126 -14.55 8.30 -3.47
C MET A 126 -14.37 7.44 -2.22
N ALA A 127 -13.71 7.96 -1.18
CA ALA A 127 -13.52 7.23 0.08
C ALA A 127 -14.86 6.95 0.80
N LYS A 128 -15.84 7.87 0.72
CA LYS A 128 -17.18 7.66 1.28
C LYS A 128 -17.98 6.64 0.49
N ALA A 129 -17.79 6.57 -0.83
CA ALA A 129 -18.47 5.63 -1.71
C ALA A 129 -17.95 4.20 -1.55
N ALA A 130 -16.68 4.02 -1.14
CA ALA A 130 -16.14 2.72 -0.77
C ALA A 130 -16.83 2.15 0.49
N ASP A 131 -16.83 0.81 0.62
CA ASP A 131 -17.35 0.11 1.79
C ASP A 131 -16.56 0.52 3.03
N ALA A 132 -15.23 0.57 2.88
CA ALA A 132 -14.28 0.83 3.94
C ALA A 132 -13.07 1.65 3.44
N ALA A 133 -12.38 2.31 4.38
CA ALA A 133 -11.14 3.03 4.13
C ALA A 133 -10.03 2.64 5.11
N VAL A 134 -8.79 2.73 4.67
CA VAL A 134 -7.58 2.62 5.51
C VAL A 134 -6.76 3.88 5.32
N MET A 135 -6.37 4.49 6.43
CA MET A 135 -5.52 5.67 6.41
C MET A 135 -4.04 5.25 6.34
N CYS A 136 -3.31 5.69 5.33
CA CYS A 136 -1.89 5.41 5.14
C CYS A 136 -1.05 6.57 5.69
N ILE A 137 -0.24 6.32 6.72
CA ILE A 137 0.59 7.31 7.39
C ILE A 137 2.06 7.03 7.11
N MET A 138 2.75 7.88 6.37
CA MET A 138 4.20 7.76 6.24
C MET A 138 4.92 8.32 7.46
N LEU A 139 5.68 7.45 8.14
CA LEU A 139 6.36 7.76 9.39
C LEU A 139 7.35 8.92 9.22
N GLY A 140 7.22 9.94 10.08
CA GLY A 140 8.08 11.12 10.08
C GLY A 140 7.87 12.07 8.90
N ARG A 141 6.88 11.82 8.04
CA ARG A 141 6.62 12.64 6.84
C ARG A 141 5.27 13.33 6.85
N MET A 142 4.26 12.73 7.48
CA MET A 142 2.90 13.27 7.53
C MET A 142 2.58 13.87 8.89
N ARG A 143 1.79 14.94 8.91
CA ARG A 143 1.37 15.61 10.14
C ARG A 143 0.09 14.98 10.70
N SER A 144 0.00 14.88 12.02
CA SER A 144 -1.20 14.40 12.70
C SER A 144 -2.42 15.34 12.53
N SER A 145 -2.19 16.63 12.32
CA SER A 145 -3.23 17.61 11.99
C SER A 145 -3.95 17.26 10.68
N ASP A 146 -3.18 16.85 9.68
CA ASP A 146 -3.70 16.53 8.35
C ASP A 146 -4.48 15.22 8.42
N ALA A 147 -3.99 14.23 9.18
CA ALA A 147 -4.70 12.97 9.43
C ALA A 147 -6.07 13.22 10.09
N LYS A 148 -6.14 14.11 11.09
CA LYS A 148 -7.41 14.51 11.71
C LYS A 148 -8.35 15.20 10.73
N HIS A 149 -7.81 16.04 9.85
CA HIS A 149 -8.59 16.68 8.80
C HIS A 149 -9.16 15.66 7.80
N THR A 150 -8.35 14.69 7.38
CA THR A 150 -8.74 13.56 6.52
C THR A 150 -9.87 12.74 7.15
N VAL A 151 -9.74 12.39 8.43
CA VAL A 151 -10.80 11.70 9.19
C VAL A 151 -12.08 12.52 9.25
N LYS A 152 -11.98 13.84 9.48
CA LYS A 152 -13.15 14.73 9.50
C LYS A 152 -13.84 14.82 8.14
N ALA A 153 -13.06 14.89 7.05
CA ALA A 153 -13.58 15.01 5.69
C ALA A 153 -14.36 13.76 5.25
N ILE A 154 -13.83 12.58 5.57
CA ILE A 154 -14.38 11.27 5.15
C ILE A 154 -15.41 10.74 6.15
N GLY A 155 -15.16 10.93 7.44
CA GLY A 155 -15.95 10.40 8.56
C GLY A 155 -15.26 9.21 9.22
N ALA A 156 -15.12 9.25 10.54
CA ALA A 156 -14.41 8.22 11.31
C ALA A 156 -14.97 6.81 11.12
N ALA A 157 -16.29 6.67 11.00
CA ALA A 157 -16.96 5.38 10.80
C ALA A 157 -16.59 4.67 9.49
N LYS A 158 -15.98 5.37 8.53
CA LYS A 158 -15.51 4.76 7.27
C LYS A 158 -14.15 4.09 7.41
N PHE A 159 -13.35 4.46 8.42
CA PHE A 159 -12.01 3.91 8.56
C PHE A 159 -12.03 2.59 9.34
N LEU A 160 -11.46 1.53 8.74
CA LEU A 160 -11.12 0.30 9.47
C LEU A 160 -9.94 0.52 10.42
N GLY A 161 -9.12 1.53 10.13
CA GLY A 161 -7.96 1.91 10.92
C GLY A 161 -6.95 2.69 10.10
N SER A 162 -5.71 2.67 10.58
CA SER A 162 -4.56 3.27 9.91
C SER A 162 -3.40 2.29 9.82
N VAL A 163 -2.63 2.38 8.75
CA VAL A 163 -1.35 1.69 8.59
C VAL A 163 -0.23 2.72 8.60
N ILE A 164 0.81 2.47 9.38
CA ILE A 164 2.04 3.26 9.37
C ILE A 164 2.97 2.66 8.32
N ILE A 165 3.52 3.48 7.44
CA ILE A 165 4.46 3.08 6.38
C ILE A 165 5.83 3.61 6.74
N ARG A 166 6.82 2.71 6.81
CA ARG A 166 8.22 3.05 7.06
C ARG A 166 8.85 3.70 5.82
N PRO A 167 9.99 4.39 5.96
CA PRO A 167 10.70 4.97 4.81
C PRO A 167 11.12 3.95 3.73
N ASP A 168 11.23 2.67 4.08
CA ASP A 168 11.52 1.57 3.15
C ASP A 168 10.28 1.07 2.38
N GLY A 169 9.10 1.65 2.63
CA GLY A 169 7.84 1.29 1.98
C GLY A 169 7.10 0.13 2.64
N THR A 170 7.61 -0.45 3.73
CA THR A 170 6.95 -1.55 4.45
C THR A 170 5.93 -1.04 5.49
N PRO A 171 4.82 -1.75 5.71
CA PRO A 171 3.92 -1.52 6.83
C PRO A 171 4.64 -1.73 8.16
N ALA A 172 4.46 -0.83 9.12
CA ALA A 172 4.86 -1.07 10.49
C ALA A 172 3.89 -2.01 11.20
N LYS A 173 4.43 -2.79 12.15
CA LYS A 173 3.66 -3.69 13.01
C LYS A 173 2.73 -2.92 13.96
#